data_AF-A0A810NB06-F1
#
_entry.id   AF-A0A810NB06-F1
#
_cell.length_a   1.000
_cell.length_b   1.000
_cell.length_c   1.000
_cell.angle_alpha   90.00
_cell.angle_beta   90.00
_cell.angle_gamma   90.00
#
_symmetry.space_group_name_H-M   'P 1'
#
loop_
_entity.id
_entity.type
_entity.pdbx_description
1 polymer ?
#
loop_
_entity_poly.entity_id
_entity_poly.type
_entity_poly.pdbx_seq_one_letter_code
_entity_poly.pdbx_strand_id
1 'polypeptide(L)'
;MRTRIVLATVGLAGLLVTGGCSFQENICGGGEYPVIAVGGQGGSACVPEGQEPTAPYVRYPEGKVPQHVDDEWDVYWRSHGIDENGNIIER
;
A
#
# COMPACT_ATOMS: atom_id res chain seq x y z
N MET A 1 27.05 -20.28 56.30
CA MET A 1 26.83 -21.37 55.32
C MET A 1 25.89 -20.82 54.26
N ARG A 2 26.36 -20.69 53.01
CA ARG A 2 25.76 -19.87 51.95
C ARG A 2 24.51 -20.52 51.36
N THR A 3 23.37 -19.86 51.48
CA THR A 3 22.08 -20.29 50.93
C THR A 3 22.04 -20.02 49.41
N ARG A 4 21.41 -20.97 48.72
CA ARG A 4 21.33 -21.19 47.26
C ARG A 4 20.62 -20.05 46.52
N ILE A 5 20.88 -19.95 45.21
CA ILE A 5 19.87 -20.06 44.14
C ILE A 5 20.64 -20.16 42.80
N VAL A 6 20.60 -21.34 42.19
CA VAL A 6 20.97 -21.54 40.78
C VAL A 6 19.67 -21.31 39.99
N LEU A 7 19.61 -20.20 39.27
CA LEU A 7 18.50 -19.93 38.34
C LEU A 7 18.86 -20.55 36.99
N ALA A 8 18.33 -21.75 36.73
CA ALA A 8 18.40 -22.38 35.43
C ALA A 8 17.38 -21.69 34.51
N THR A 9 17.83 -20.77 33.66
CA THR A 9 16.99 -20.21 32.59
C THR A 9 16.87 -21.22 31.46
N VAL A 10 15.88 -22.12 31.60
CA VAL A 10 15.42 -23.03 30.54
C VAL A 10 14.81 -22.19 29.42
N GLY A 11 15.26 -22.45 28.19
CA GLY A 11 15.05 -21.60 27.04
C GLY A 11 13.62 -21.55 26.49
N LEU A 12 13.35 -20.45 25.81
CA LEU A 12 12.43 -20.39 24.68
C LEU A 12 13.19 -19.69 23.54
N ALA A 13 13.99 -20.47 22.79
CA ALA A 13 14.37 -20.05 21.45
C ALA A 13 13.11 -20.23 20.58
N GLY A 14 12.23 -19.24 20.60
CA GLY A 14 11.11 -19.15 19.67
C GLY A 14 11.68 -19.06 18.27
N LEU A 15 11.63 -20.16 17.53
CA LEU A 15 11.82 -20.19 16.09
C LEU A 15 10.77 -19.25 15.46
N LEU A 16 11.15 -18.00 15.18
CA LEU A 16 10.43 -17.15 14.23
C LEU A 16 10.71 -17.71 12.83
N VAL A 17 10.06 -18.82 12.51
CA VAL A 17 9.84 -19.20 11.12
C VAL A 17 8.73 -18.30 10.63
N THR A 18 9.05 -17.06 10.27
CA THR A 18 8.17 -16.24 9.44
C THR A 18 8.26 -16.81 8.03
N GLY A 19 7.61 -17.94 7.82
CA GLY A 19 7.37 -18.48 6.48
C GLY A 19 6.74 -17.36 5.65
N GLY A 20 7.38 -17.00 4.55
CA GLY A 20 6.89 -16.02 3.58
C GLY A 20 5.62 -16.52 2.92
N CYS A 21 4.49 -16.38 3.62
CA CYS A 21 3.21 -16.35 2.97
C CYS A 21 3.20 -15.08 2.12
N SER A 22 3.10 -15.23 0.79
CA SER A 22 2.97 -14.11 -0.15
C SER A 22 1.63 -13.42 0.07
N PHE A 23 1.55 -12.53 1.06
CA PHE A 23 0.41 -11.67 1.27
C PHE A 23 0.54 -10.49 0.33
N GLN A 24 -0.34 -10.40 -0.66
CA GLN A 24 -0.47 -9.22 -1.49
C GLN A 24 -1.45 -8.27 -0.80
N GLU A 25 -0.97 -7.11 -0.38
CA GLU A 25 -1.79 -6.09 0.29
C GLU A 25 -2.63 -5.31 -0.75
N ASN A 26 -3.90 -5.04 -0.46
CA ASN A 26 -4.75 -4.20 -1.32
C ASN A 26 -4.36 -2.73 -1.15
N ILE A 27 -4.47 -1.92 -2.21
CA ILE A 27 -4.24 -0.47 -2.13
C ILE A 27 -5.29 0.23 -1.25
N CYS A 28 -6.55 -0.21 -1.36
CA CYS A 28 -7.67 0.33 -0.59
C CYS A 28 -8.41 -0.77 0.16
N GLY A 29 -9.19 -0.37 1.17
CA GLY A 29 -10.09 -1.27 1.88
C GLY A 29 -11.23 -1.76 0.99
N GLY A 30 -11.93 -2.79 1.45
CA GLY A 30 -13.14 -3.27 0.75
C GLY A 30 -14.23 -2.19 0.77
N GLY A 31 -14.86 -1.95 -0.38
CA GLY A 31 -15.87 -0.90 -0.57
C GLY A 31 -15.29 0.49 -0.84
N GLU A 32 -13.99 0.58 -1.11
CA GLU A 32 -13.30 1.79 -1.55
C GLU A 32 -12.58 1.53 -2.87
N TYR A 33 -12.31 2.60 -3.61
CA TYR A 33 -11.52 2.56 -4.83
C TYR A 33 -10.40 3.62 -4.79
N PRO A 34 -9.25 3.35 -5.43
CA PRO A 34 -8.13 4.26 -5.42
C PRO A 34 -8.31 5.40 -6.43
N VAL A 35 -7.77 6.55 -6.08
CA VAL A 35 -7.74 7.77 -6.90
C VAL A 35 -6.35 8.39 -6.88
N ILE A 36 -6.03 9.22 -7.88
CA ILE A 36 -4.72 9.86 -8.01
C ILE A 36 -4.85 11.37 -7.98
N ALA A 37 -3.95 12.04 -7.26
CA ALA A 37 -3.86 13.49 -7.27
C ALA A 37 -3.36 13.99 -8.63
N VAL A 38 -4.01 15.02 -9.15
CA VAL A 38 -3.57 15.72 -10.35
C VAL A 38 -2.19 16.35 -10.13
N GLY A 39 -1.33 16.22 -11.14
CA GLY A 39 0.02 16.76 -11.20
C GLY A 39 1.10 15.68 -11.30
N GLY A 40 2.32 16.11 -11.65
CA GLY A 40 3.45 15.21 -11.79
C GLY A 40 3.79 14.48 -10.50
N GLN A 41 3.69 15.13 -9.34
CA GLN A 41 3.98 14.54 -8.03
C GLN A 41 3.07 13.34 -7.71
N GLY A 42 1.86 13.28 -8.29
CA GLY A 42 0.86 12.25 -8.02
C GLY A 42 0.51 12.13 -6.54
N GLY A 43 0.15 10.92 -6.12
CA GLY A 43 -0.28 10.61 -4.75
C GLY A 43 -1.63 9.93 -4.77
N SER A 44 -1.79 8.87 -3.98
CA SER A 44 -2.99 8.04 -3.97
C SER A 44 -3.85 8.28 -2.74
N ALA A 45 -5.16 8.20 -2.91
CA ALA A 45 -6.13 8.16 -1.81
C ALA A 45 -7.20 7.10 -2.11
N CYS A 46 -7.96 6.73 -1.09
CA CYS A 46 -9.10 5.82 -1.21
C CYS A 46 -10.41 6.60 -1.05
N VAL A 47 -11.35 6.35 -1.95
CA VAL A 47 -12.68 6.97 -1.94
C VAL A 47 -13.73 5.86 -1.83
N PRO A 48 -14.75 6.00 -0.97
CA PRO A 48 -15.81 5.02 -0.87
C PRO A 48 -16.55 4.84 -2.20
N GLU A 49 -16.92 3.61 -2.53
CA GLU A 49 -17.73 3.31 -3.71
C GLU A 49 -19.02 4.16 -3.74
N GLY A 50 -19.38 4.61 -4.94
CA GLY A 50 -20.56 5.47 -5.16
C GLY A 50 -20.36 6.95 -4.80
N GLN A 51 -19.19 7.34 -4.26
CA GLN A 51 -18.81 8.74 -4.12
C GLN A 51 -17.95 9.19 -5.30
N GLU A 52 -17.95 10.50 -5.56
CA GLU A 52 -17.04 11.11 -6.53
C GLU A 52 -15.78 11.62 -5.80
N PRO A 53 -14.59 11.52 -6.42
CA PRO A 53 -13.39 12.09 -5.83
C PRO A 53 -13.50 13.61 -5.73
N THR A 54 -12.94 14.17 -4.67
CA THR A 54 -12.83 15.62 -4.50
C THR A 54 -11.46 16.09 -4.98
N ALA A 55 -11.40 17.33 -5.47
CA ALA A 55 -10.13 17.94 -5.87
C ALA A 55 -9.10 17.86 -4.70
N PRO A 56 -7.83 17.56 -5.00
CA PRO A 56 -7.21 17.48 -6.32
C PRO A 56 -7.24 16.08 -6.97
N TYR A 57 -8.04 15.14 -6.48
CA TYR A 57 -8.03 13.75 -6.93
C TYR A 57 -8.94 13.51 -8.13
N VAL A 58 -8.49 12.62 -9.02
CA VAL A 58 -9.24 12.11 -10.17
C VAL A 58 -9.19 10.57 -10.19
N ARG A 59 -10.12 9.96 -10.93
CA ARG A 59 -10.10 8.51 -11.16
C ARG A 59 -8.90 8.15 -12.04
N TYR A 60 -8.28 7.02 -11.76
CA TYR A 60 -7.32 6.41 -12.68
C TYR A 60 -7.99 6.10 -14.03
N PRO A 61 -7.25 6.16 -15.15
CA PRO A 61 -7.74 5.71 -16.44
C PRO A 61 -8.19 4.24 -16.37
N GLU A 62 -9.22 3.91 -17.14
CA GLU A 62 -9.72 2.53 -17.22
C GLU A 62 -8.60 1.56 -17.62
N GLY A 63 -8.53 0.43 -16.93
CA GLY A 63 -7.48 -0.57 -17.14
C GLY A 63 -6.10 -0.18 -16.58
N LYS A 64 -5.94 1.00 -15.96
CA LYS A 64 -4.69 1.48 -15.33
C LYS A 64 -4.83 1.75 -13.83
N VAL A 65 -5.71 1.00 -13.17
CA VAL A 65 -6.08 1.20 -11.76
C VAL A 65 -5.27 0.23 -10.89
N PRO A 66 -4.45 0.72 -9.94
CA PRO A 66 -3.73 -0.15 -9.01
C PRO A 66 -4.73 -0.85 -8.07
N GLN A 67 -4.57 -2.15 -7.86
CA GLN A 67 -5.41 -2.97 -6.99
C GLN A 67 -4.65 -3.41 -5.75
N HIS A 68 -3.38 -3.76 -5.93
CA HIS A 68 -2.50 -4.24 -4.88
C HIS A 68 -1.21 -3.43 -4.80
N VAL A 69 -0.63 -3.36 -3.60
CA VAL A 69 0.71 -2.81 -3.39
C VAL A 69 1.70 -3.56 -4.28
N ASP A 70 2.57 -2.81 -4.95
CA ASP A 70 3.58 -3.29 -5.90
C ASP A 70 3.03 -4.05 -7.12
N ASP A 71 1.74 -3.91 -7.46
CA ASP A 71 1.25 -4.38 -8.75
C ASP A 71 1.76 -3.51 -9.92
N GLU A 72 1.49 -3.96 -11.14
CA GLU A 72 1.93 -3.28 -12.37
C GLU A 72 1.58 -1.79 -12.37
N TRP A 73 0.36 -1.45 -11.93
CA TRP A 73 -0.12 -0.08 -11.95
C TRP A 73 0.40 0.73 -10.78
N ASP A 74 0.49 0.15 -9.58
CA ASP A 74 1.09 0.82 -8.42
C ASP A 74 2.54 1.20 -8.73
N VAL A 75 3.29 0.31 -9.39
CA VAL A 75 4.65 0.59 -9.84
C VAL A 75 4.69 1.62 -10.96
N TYR A 76 3.81 1.51 -11.97
CA TYR A 76 3.76 2.44 -13.10
C TYR A 76 3.57 3.90 -12.64
N TRP A 77 2.68 4.14 -11.68
CA TRP A 77 2.36 5.47 -11.19
C TRP A 77 3.44 6.08 -10.27
N ARG A 78 4.49 5.33 -9.91
CA ARG A 78 5.65 5.87 -9.18
C ARG A 78 6.49 6.84 -10.02
N SER A 79 6.50 6.68 -11.34
CA SER A 79 7.17 7.61 -12.28
C SER A 79 6.21 8.41 -13.17
N HIS A 80 4.91 8.10 -13.14
CA HIS A 80 3.90 8.81 -13.92
C HIS A 80 2.89 9.56 -13.04
N GLY A 81 2.25 10.58 -13.62
CA GLY A 81 1.15 11.33 -13.04
C GLY A 81 0.10 11.67 -14.09
N ILE A 82 -0.93 12.43 -13.69
CA ILE A 82 -2.00 12.90 -14.58
C ILE A 82 -2.05 14.42 -14.51
N ASP A 83 -1.96 15.12 -15.64
CA ASP A 83 -2.06 16.59 -15.68
C ASP A 83 -3.52 17.09 -15.54
N GLU A 84 -3.70 18.41 -15.48
CA GLU A 84 -5.03 19.04 -15.34
C GLU A 84 -5.97 18.76 -16.53
N ASN A 85 -5.44 18.32 -17.67
CA ASN A 85 -6.20 17.96 -18.86
C ASN A 85 -6.52 16.46 -18.92
N GLY A 86 -6.08 15.66 -17.94
CA GLY A 86 -6.23 14.21 -17.93
C GLY A 86 -5.18 13.46 -18.74
N ASN A 87 -4.11 14.12 -19.20
CA ASN A 87 -3.01 13.45 -19.90
C ASN A 87 -2.08 12.78 -18.91
N ILE A 88 -1.59 11.59 -19.28
CA ILE A 88 -0.54 10.93 -18.52
C ILE A 88 0.78 11.63 -18.82
N ILE A 89 1.50 11.99 -17.75
CA ILE A 89 2.80 12.66 -17.80
C ILE A 89 3.84 11.84 -17.04
N GLU A 90 5.10 11.94 -17.44
CA GLU A 90 6.24 11.41 -16.69
C GLU A 90 6.82 12.48 -15.76
N ARG A 91 7.37 12.08 -14.62
CA ARG A 91 8.02 12.97 -13.65
C ARG A 91 9.43 13.39 -14.06
#